data_AF-A0A9X9A658-F1
#
_entry.id   AF-A0A9X9A658-F1
#
_cell.length_a   1.000
_cell.length_b   1.000
_cell.length_c   1.000
_cell.angle_alpha   90.00
_cell.angle_beta   90.00
_cell.angle_gamma   90.00
#
_symmetry.space_group_name_H-M   'P 1'
#
loop_
_entity.id
_entity.type
_entity.pdbx_description
1 polymer ?
#
loop_
_entity_poly.entity_id
_entity_poly.type
_entity_poly.pdbx_seq_one_letter_code
_entity_poly.pdbx_strand_id
1 'polypeptide(L)'
;MNGIRDVVREEQPRERLLLEGAGSLSNRELLAVLLRTGSKEETVLKLSDKILHQFDGLRMLKDATLEELISIHGIGISKASQLMAAFELGRRMVRLEYQNR
;
A
#
# COMPACT_ATOMS: atom_id res chain seq x y z
N MET A 1 30.68 -0.72 6.38
CA MET A 1 29.82 -0.63 7.58
C MET A 1 28.43 -0.14 7.15
N ASN A 2 27.37 -0.65 7.79
CA ASN A 2 25.94 -0.25 7.76
C ASN A 2 24.93 -0.76 6.71
N GLY A 3 25.18 -1.85 5.97
CA GLY A 3 24.14 -2.40 5.06
C GLY A 3 22.92 -3.08 5.73
N ILE A 4 23.00 -3.45 7.01
CA ILE A 4 21.96 -4.27 7.68
C ILE A 4 20.96 -3.40 8.45
N ARG A 5 21.37 -2.22 8.94
CA ARG A 5 20.50 -1.37 9.77
C ARG A 5 19.44 -0.63 8.95
N ASP A 6 19.75 -0.28 7.72
CA ASP A 6 18.85 0.49 6.85
C ASP A 6 17.73 -0.41 6.28
N VAL A 7 18.06 -1.66 5.93
CA VAL A 7 17.08 -2.66 5.47
C VAL A 7 16.02 -2.96 6.54
N VAL A 8 16.43 -3.05 7.81
CA VAL A 8 15.53 -3.33 8.93
C VAL A 8 14.53 -2.19 9.17
N ARG A 9 14.90 -0.93 8.92
CA ARG A 9 13.97 0.20 9.05
C ARG A 9 12.94 0.24 7.93
N GLU A 10 13.36 -0.03 6.70
CA GLU A 10 12.42 -0.09 5.57
C GLU A 10 11.43 -1.26 5.72
N GLU A 11 11.87 -2.40 6.28
CA GLU A 11 11.05 -3.62 6.43
C GLU A 11 10.11 -3.65 7.64
N GLN A 12 10.05 -2.58 8.44
CA GLN A 12 9.16 -2.46 9.61
C GLN A 12 8.00 -1.44 9.47
N PRO A 13 7.22 -1.40 8.36
CA PRO A 13 6.12 -0.45 8.23
C PRO A 13 5.07 -0.52 9.34
N ARG A 14 4.79 -1.71 9.89
CA ARG A 14 3.77 -1.86 10.93
C ARG A 14 4.23 -1.31 12.27
N GLU A 15 5.47 -1.56 12.63
CA GLU A 15 6.07 -1.05 13.85
C GLU A 15 6.16 0.48 13.76
N ARG A 16 6.59 1.03 12.62
CA ARG A 16 6.57 2.48 12.37
C ARG A 16 5.16 3.06 12.45
N LEU A 17 4.16 2.37 11.88
CA LEU A 17 2.75 2.81 11.98
C LEU A 17 2.30 2.93 13.45
N LEU A 18 2.69 2.00 14.31
CA LEU A 18 2.34 2.00 15.73
C LEU A 18 3.13 3.04 16.55
N LEU A 19 4.39 3.28 16.19
CA LEU A 19 5.29 4.18 16.94
C LEU A 19 5.16 5.65 16.51
N GLU A 20 5.04 5.89 15.22
CA GLU A 20 5.15 7.22 14.60
C GLU A 20 3.82 7.68 13.96
N GLY A 21 2.84 6.78 13.83
CA GLY A 21 1.53 7.07 13.26
C GLY A 21 1.51 7.09 11.72
N ALA A 22 0.31 6.95 11.14
CA ALA A 22 0.14 6.79 9.70
C ALA A 22 0.67 7.96 8.86
N GLY A 23 0.64 9.19 9.40
CA GLY A 23 1.11 10.39 8.69
C GLY A 23 2.63 10.44 8.49
N SER A 24 3.40 9.60 9.19
CA SER A 24 4.86 9.51 9.05
C SER A 24 5.31 8.51 7.98
N LEU A 25 4.38 7.69 7.46
CA LEU A 25 4.64 6.66 6.47
C LEU A 25 4.46 7.22 5.05
N SER A 26 5.32 6.77 4.15
CA SER A 26 5.13 6.97 2.71
C SER A 26 3.98 6.13 2.15
N ASN A 27 3.50 6.46 0.95
CA ASN A 27 2.49 5.65 0.25
C ASN A 27 2.95 4.19 0.07
N ARG A 28 4.24 3.99 -0.22
CA ARG A 28 4.89 2.68 -0.32
C ARG A 28 4.71 1.88 0.97
N GLU A 29 4.94 2.52 2.11
CA GLU A 29 4.86 1.87 3.42
C GLU A 29 3.41 1.62 3.85
N LEU A 30 2.49 2.54 3.56
CA LEU A 30 1.06 2.33 3.81
C LEU A 30 0.52 1.15 2.99
N LEU A 31 0.90 1.06 1.71
CA LEU A 31 0.59 -0.11 0.88
C LEU A 31 1.22 -1.37 1.46
N ALA A 32 2.47 -1.31 1.94
CA ALA A 32 3.11 -2.47 2.53
C ALA A 32 2.42 -2.98 3.80
N VAL A 33 1.94 -2.06 4.65
CA VAL A 33 1.11 -2.42 5.81
C VAL A 33 -0.15 -3.14 5.37
N LEU A 34 -0.87 -2.59 4.38
CA LEU A 34 -2.09 -3.18 3.85
C LEU A 34 -1.78 -4.55 3.24
N LEU A 35 -0.82 -4.67 2.33
CA LEU A 35 -0.55 -5.93 1.62
C LEU A 35 -0.05 -7.05 2.54
N ARG A 36 0.49 -6.70 3.72
CA ARG A 36 1.00 -7.58 4.79
C ARG A 36 2.24 -8.39 4.44
N THR A 37 2.32 -8.93 3.24
CA THR A 37 3.39 -9.80 2.76
C THR A 37 3.67 -9.54 1.28
N GLY A 38 4.91 -9.81 0.89
CA GLY A 38 5.35 -9.77 -0.50
C GLY A 38 4.83 -10.94 -1.32
N SER A 39 5.44 -11.19 -2.45
CA SER A 39 5.21 -12.41 -3.22
C SER A 39 6.26 -13.47 -2.85
N LYS A 40 6.31 -14.57 -3.60
CA LYS A 40 7.42 -15.52 -3.50
C LYS A 40 8.75 -14.94 -4.02
N GLU A 41 8.68 -13.91 -4.85
CA GLU A 41 9.81 -13.38 -5.63
C GLU A 41 10.31 -12.04 -5.09
N GLU A 42 9.47 -11.29 -4.37
CA GLU A 42 9.82 -9.96 -3.88
C GLU A 42 9.20 -9.61 -2.53
N THR A 43 9.85 -8.69 -1.82
CA THR A 43 9.36 -8.16 -0.54
C THR A 43 8.11 -7.31 -0.74
N VAL A 44 7.35 -7.11 0.34
CA VAL A 44 6.11 -6.32 0.30
C VAL A 44 6.34 -4.87 -0.13
N LEU A 45 7.51 -4.31 0.21
CA LEU A 45 7.90 -2.96 -0.18
C LEU A 45 8.17 -2.86 -1.68
N LYS A 46 8.91 -3.82 -2.25
CA LYS A 46 9.15 -3.89 -3.69
C LYS A 46 7.85 -4.07 -4.47
N LEU A 47 6.96 -4.92 -3.96
CA LEU A 47 5.63 -5.08 -4.53
C LEU A 47 4.81 -3.77 -4.48
N SER A 48 4.92 -3.03 -3.38
CA SER A 48 4.26 -1.72 -3.21
C SER A 48 4.81 -0.68 -4.18
N ASP A 49 6.14 -0.65 -4.39
CA ASP A 49 6.79 0.23 -5.38
C ASP A 49 6.31 -0.09 -6.80
N LYS A 50 6.23 -1.38 -7.17
CA LYS A 50 5.70 -1.81 -8.48
C LYS A 50 4.27 -1.35 -8.71
N ILE A 51 3.40 -1.51 -7.70
CA ILE A 51 2.02 -1.03 -7.77
C ILE A 51 2.01 0.49 -8.03
N LEU A 52 2.74 1.27 -7.23
CA LEU A 52 2.78 2.71 -7.40
C LEU A 52 3.34 3.14 -8.77
N HIS A 53 4.37 2.46 -9.28
CA HIS A 53 4.91 2.75 -10.61
C HIS A 53 3.92 2.44 -11.72
N GLN A 54 3.20 1.32 -11.65
CA GLN A 54 2.22 0.95 -12.68
C GLN A 54 1.05 1.93 -12.78
N PHE A 55 0.70 2.59 -11.67
CA PHE A 55 -0.49 3.42 -11.58
C PHE A 55 -0.20 4.93 -11.34
N ASP A 56 1.01 5.40 -11.66
CA ASP A 56 1.42 6.80 -11.48
C ASP A 56 1.12 7.31 -10.05
N GLY A 57 1.62 6.54 -9.06
CA GLY A 57 1.36 6.73 -7.65
C GLY A 57 -0.07 6.37 -7.25
N LEU A 58 -0.71 7.23 -6.44
CA LEU A 58 -2.09 7.02 -5.99
C LEU A 58 -3.13 7.53 -7.00
N ARG A 59 -2.70 8.27 -8.04
CA ARG A 59 -3.60 8.98 -8.96
C ARG A 59 -4.49 8.02 -9.73
N MET A 60 -3.90 7.01 -10.37
CA MET A 60 -4.66 6.00 -11.10
C MET A 60 -5.02 4.81 -10.20
N LEU A 61 -4.20 4.51 -9.19
CA LEU A 61 -4.37 3.35 -8.32
C LEU A 61 -5.73 3.36 -7.60
N LYS A 62 -6.20 4.53 -7.18
CA LYS A 62 -7.49 4.67 -6.48
C LYS A 62 -8.68 4.15 -7.31
N ASP A 63 -8.57 4.14 -8.63
CA ASP A 63 -9.63 3.73 -9.56
C ASP A 63 -9.33 2.38 -10.24
N ALA A 64 -8.25 1.70 -9.85
CA ALA A 64 -7.82 0.45 -10.47
C ALA A 64 -8.88 -0.66 -10.36
N THR A 65 -9.10 -1.40 -11.45
CA THR A 65 -10.01 -2.55 -11.45
C THR A 65 -9.37 -3.79 -10.84
N LEU A 66 -10.19 -4.82 -10.58
CA LEU A 66 -9.67 -6.11 -10.12
C LEU A 66 -8.69 -6.69 -11.15
N GLU A 67 -9.03 -6.63 -12.43
CA GLU A 67 -8.23 -7.17 -13.54
C GLU A 67 -6.88 -6.48 -13.64
N GLU A 68 -6.84 -5.15 -13.51
CA GLU A 68 -5.60 -4.37 -13.52
C GLU A 68 -4.73 -4.66 -12.30
N LEU A 69 -5.32 -4.89 -11.13
CA LEU A 69 -4.57 -5.23 -9.93
C LEU A 69 -3.98 -6.63 -10.00
N ILE A 70 -4.76 -7.64 -10.43
CA ILE A 70 -4.27 -9.03 -10.52
C ILE A 70 -3.30 -9.26 -11.68
N SER A 71 -3.22 -8.33 -12.64
CA SER A 71 -2.18 -8.38 -13.69
C SER A 71 -0.78 -8.11 -13.13
N ILE A 72 -0.68 -7.57 -11.91
CA ILE A 72 0.60 -7.38 -11.21
C ILE A 72 1.02 -8.71 -10.60
N HIS A 73 2.17 -9.23 -11.04
CA HIS A 73 2.76 -10.42 -10.44
C HIS A 73 2.90 -10.23 -8.92
N GLY A 74 2.38 -11.18 -8.13
CA GLY A 74 2.40 -11.11 -6.67
C GLY A 74 1.13 -10.55 -6.02
N ILE A 75 0.18 -10.04 -6.83
CA ILE A 75 -1.16 -9.62 -6.41
C ILE A 75 -2.20 -10.64 -6.86
N GLY A 76 -2.63 -11.50 -5.93
CA GLY A 76 -3.80 -12.34 -6.11
C GLY A 76 -5.09 -11.66 -5.64
N ILE A 77 -6.22 -12.34 -5.84
CA ILE A 77 -7.57 -11.86 -5.48
C ILE A 77 -7.64 -11.31 -4.04
N SER A 78 -6.99 -11.97 -3.08
CA SER A 78 -6.99 -11.54 -1.68
C SER A 78 -6.34 -10.16 -1.45
N LYS A 79 -5.18 -9.91 -2.07
CA LYS A 79 -4.49 -8.62 -1.96
C LYS A 79 -5.23 -7.54 -2.75
N ALA A 80 -5.73 -7.88 -3.93
CA ALA A 80 -6.51 -6.95 -4.75
C ALA A 80 -7.79 -6.51 -4.04
N SER A 81 -8.59 -7.44 -3.51
CA SER A 81 -9.83 -7.13 -2.80
C SER A 81 -9.58 -6.28 -1.55
N GLN A 82 -8.46 -6.52 -0.85
CA GLN A 82 -8.06 -5.72 0.28
C GLN A 82 -7.77 -4.26 -0.11
N LEU A 83 -7.02 -4.02 -1.19
CA LEU A 83 -6.73 -2.67 -1.68
C LEU A 83 -8.02 -1.96 -2.12
N MET A 84 -8.87 -2.65 -2.89
CA MET A 84 -10.16 -2.10 -3.34
C MET A 84 -11.04 -1.68 -2.15
N ALA A 85 -11.11 -2.50 -1.10
CA ALA A 85 -11.85 -2.17 0.12
C ALA A 85 -11.25 -0.93 0.83
N ALA A 86 -9.93 -0.86 0.95
CA ALA A 86 -9.26 0.27 1.57
C ALA A 86 -9.53 1.59 0.82
N PHE A 87 -9.46 1.59 -0.51
CA PHE A 87 -9.73 2.77 -1.32
C PHE A 87 -11.19 3.20 -1.27
N GLU A 88 -12.11 2.25 -1.25
CA GLU A 88 -13.53 2.55 -1.10
C GLU A 88 -13.84 3.19 0.26
N LEU A 89 -13.24 2.69 1.34
CA LEU A 89 -13.35 3.31 2.66
C LEU A 89 -12.80 4.75 2.64
N GLY A 90 -11.63 4.97 2.03
CA GLY A 90 -11.08 6.32 1.86
C GLY A 90 -12.03 7.26 1.11
N ARG A 91 -12.63 6.80 0.01
CA ARG A 91 -13.64 7.58 -0.74
C ARG A 91 -14.86 7.92 0.11
N ARG A 92 -15.36 6.97 0.90
CA ARG A 92 -16.51 7.18 1.80
C ARG A 92 -16.20 8.20 2.90
N MET A 93 -15.02 8.12 3.51
CA MET A 93 -14.58 9.08 4.54
C MET A 93 -14.51 10.50 3.99
N VAL A 94 -13.89 10.68 2.81
CA VAL A 94 -13.84 11.99 2.15
C VAL A 94 -15.25 12.53 1.85
N ARG A 95 -16.17 11.69 1.37
CA ARG A 95 -17.56 12.11 1.13
C ARG A 95 -18.28 12.55 2.41
N LEU A 96 -18.03 11.87 3.54
CA LEU A 96 -18.61 12.24 4.83
C LEU A 96 -18.08 13.59 5.34
N GLU A 97 -16.79 13.89 5.12
CA GLU A 97 -16.21 15.19 5.51
C GLU A 97 -16.86 16.35 4.75
N TYR A 98 -17.20 16.16 3.46
CA TYR A 98 -17.91 17.18 2.67
C TYR A 98 -19.37 17.39 3.07
N GLN A 99 -20.02 16.38 3.65
CA GLN A 99 -21.42 16.50 4.10
C GLN A 99 -21.57 17.17 5.48
N ASN A 100 -20.49 17.21 6.26
CA ASN A 100 -20.47 17.77 7.62
C ASN A 100 -19.81 19.16 7.71
N ARG A 101 -19.64 19.84 6.57
CA ARG A 101 -19.17 21.23 6.46
C ARG A 101 -20.26 22.08 5.82
#